data_AF-A0A949UR94-F1
#
_entry.id   AF-A0A949UR94-F1
#
_cell.length_a   1.000
_cell.length_b   1.000
_cell.length_c   1.000
_cell.angle_alpha   90.00
_cell.angle_beta   90.00
_cell.angle_gamma   90.00
#
_symmetry.space_group_name_H-M   'P 1'
#
loop_
_entity.id
_entity.type
_entity.pdbx_description
1 polymer ?
#
loop_
_entity_poly.entity_id
_entity_poly.type
_entity_poly.pdbx_seq_one_letter_code
_entity_poly.pdbx_strand_id
1 'polypeptide(L)'
;LADLESLEKRLPNLEKKAKGNDKEAKLAIELINRALVPLRDGKPARQTEVSDDERAAFVGLNLLTSKPVLYVCNVDEASAESGNAFSQVVEKRAAEEGAQTIIISAQIEAEVSQLDAEEAAEYLADLGLKEPGLNRLIRTGYNLLDLITYFTCGPKETRAWTINRGTKAPGAAGVIHTDFEKGFIRAETIAYPDYVEFQGETGCKDAGKMRLEGKEYLVKDGDVMHFRFNV
;
A
#
# COMPACT_ATOMS: atom_id res chain seq x y z
N LEU A 1 18.87 14.67 -7.11
CA LEU A 1 19.26 15.55 -8.23
C LEU A 1 18.08 15.87 -9.15
N ALA A 2 17.43 14.89 -9.78
CA ALA A 2 16.29 15.15 -10.67
C ALA A 2 15.14 15.95 -10.01
N ASP A 3 14.77 15.60 -8.78
CA ASP A 3 13.74 16.35 -8.03
C ASP A 3 14.16 17.79 -7.73
N LEU A 4 15.42 17.99 -7.31
CA LEU A 4 15.98 19.32 -7.05
C LEU A 4 15.88 20.21 -8.29
N GLU A 5 16.37 19.71 -9.44
CA GLU A 5 16.32 20.42 -10.71
C GLU A 5 14.88 20.70 -11.17
N SER A 6 13.99 19.72 -11.02
CA SER A 6 12.56 19.86 -11.34
C SER A 6 11.91 20.97 -10.53
N LEU A 7 12.16 21.00 -9.21
CA LEU A 7 11.60 22.00 -8.32
C LEU A 7 12.15 23.41 -8.59
N GLU A 8 13.46 23.54 -8.77
CA GLU A 8 14.09 24.83 -9.06
C GLU A 8 13.64 25.41 -10.40
N LYS A 9 13.35 24.57 -11.41
CA LYS A 9 12.76 25.02 -12.69
C LYS A 9 11.29 25.44 -12.58
N ARG A 10 10.51 24.80 -11.70
CA ARG A 10 9.08 25.10 -11.52
C ARG A 10 8.83 26.38 -10.72
N LEU A 11 9.70 26.67 -9.75
CA LEU A 11 9.53 27.75 -8.79
C LEU A 11 9.29 29.14 -9.44
N PRO A 12 10.07 29.61 -10.45
CA PRO A 12 9.89 30.95 -11.00
C PRO A 12 8.53 31.15 -11.70
N ASN A 13 7.98 30.11 -12.32
CA ASN A 13 6.66 30.19 -12.96
C ASN A 13 5.54 30.23 -11.91
N LEU A 14 5.67 29.43 -10.86
CA LEU A 14 4.70 29.45 -9.75
C LEU A 14 4.72 30.78 -9.02
N GLU A 15 5.89 31.39 -8.80
CA GLU A 15 6.02 32.72 -8.20
C GLU A 15 5.29 33.80 -9.03
N LYS A 16 5.40 33.74 -10.37
CA LYS A 16 4.65 34.64 -11.26
C LYS A 16 3.14 34.47 -11.10
N LYS A 17 2.64 33.23 -11.01
CA LYS A 17 1.21 32.94 -10.80
C LYS A 17 0.75 33.39 -9.41
N ALA A 18 1.55 33.18 -8.37
CA ALA A 18 1.22 33.55 -7.00
C ALA A 18 1.07 35.07 -6.80
N LYS A 19 1.79 35.89 -7.59
CA LYS A 19 1.57 37.36 -7.65
C LYS A 19 0.16 37.73 -8.11
N GLY A 20 -0.49 36.86 -8.89
CA GLY A 20 -1.90 36.96 -9.29
C GLY A 20 -2.90 36.47 -8.24
N ASN A 21 -2.48 36.24 -6.99
CA ASN A 21 -3.29 35.69 -5.90
C ASN A 21 -3.84 34.27 -6.11
N ASP A 22 -3.19 33.49 -6.98
CA ASP A 22 -3.45 32.06 -7.12
C ASP A 22 -3.07 31.32 -5.81
N LYS A 23 -4.08 30.76 -5.13
CA LYS A 23 -3.92 30.04 -3.85
C LYS A 23 -3.20 28.71 -4.03
N GLU A 24 -3.44 27.99 -5.12
CA GLU A 24 -2.78 26.72 -5.41
C GLU A 24 -1.30 26.93 -5.69
N ALA A 25 -0.96 27.99 -6.45
CA ALA A 25 0.43 28.36 -6.68
C ALA A 25 1.15 28.73 -5.38
N LYS A 26 0.50 29.45 -4.46
CA LYS A 26 1.08 29.79 -3.15
C LYS A 26 1.37 28.55 -2.31
N LEU A 27 0.41 27.63 -2.21
CA LEU A 27 0.60 26.36 -1.50
C LEU A 27 1.72 25.51 -2.14
N ALA A 28 1.75 25.42 -3.46
CA ALA A 28 2.79 24.68 -4.17
C ALA A 28 4.18 25.28 -3.90
N ILE A 29 4.34 26.61 -3.91
CA ILE A 29 5.60 27.28 -3.57
C ILE A 29 6.05 26.92 -2.15
N GLU A 30 5.12 26.94 -1.18
CA GLU A 30 5.43 26.60 0.21
C GLU A 30 5.93 25.16 0.34
N LEU A 31 5.23 24.20 -0.27
CA LEU A 31 5.62 22.80 -0.29
C LEU A 31 6.94 22.56 -1.02
N ILE A 32 7.17 23.27 -2.13
CA ILE A 32 8.44 23.21 -2.87
C ILE A 32 9.58 23.73 -2.01
N ASN A 33 9.41 24.87 -1.34
CA ASN A 33 10.44 25.43 -0.48
C ASN A 33 10.76 24.51 0.69
N ARG A 34 9.74 23.89 1.30
CA ARG A 34 9.95 22.85 2.32
C ARG A 34 10.71 21.65 1.77
N ALA A 35 10.36 21.15 0.58
CA ALA A 35 11.02 20.00 -0.04
C ALA A 35 12.46 20.28 -0.50
N LEU A 36 12.76 21.52 -0.90
CA LEU A 36 14.10 21.92 -1.33
C LEU A 36 15.12 21.85 -0.18
N VAL A 37 14.70 22.01 1.08
CA VAL A 37 15.58 21.92 2.26
C VAL A 37 16.26 20.54 2.34
N PRO A 38 15.55 19.40 2.50
CA PRO A 38 16.20 18.10 2.53
C PRO A 38 16.89 17.76 1.21
N LEU A 39 16.32 18.14 0.06
CA LEU A 39 16.90 17.83 -1.26
C LEU A 39 18.28 18.45 -1.48
N ARG A 40 18.52 19.66 -0.96
CA ARG A 40 19.83 20.35 -1.03
C ARG A 40 20.88 19.69 -0.13
N ASP A 41 20.45 19.09 0.98
CA ASP A 41 21.30 18.30 1.87
C ASP A 41 21.50 16.85 1.39
N GLY A 42 21.03 16.52 0.18
CA GLY A 42 21.11 15.17 -0.38
C GLY A 42 20.13 14.16 0.23
N LYS A 43 19.14 14.63 0.98
CA LYS A 43 18.10 13.81 1.61
C LYS A 43 16.85 13.73 0.72
N PRO A 44 16.08 12.62 0.78
CA PRO A 44 14.92 12.44 -0.08
C PRO A 44 13.73 13.33 0.34
N ALA A 45 12.90 13.74 -0.63
CA ALA A 45 11.73 14.57 -0.38
C ALA A 45 10.68 13.93 0.55
N ARG A 46 10.69 12.60 0.73
CA ARG A 46 9.83 11.91 1.72
C ARG A 46 10.07 12.32 3.18
N GLN A 47 11.21 12.97 3.48
CA GLN A 47 11.49 13.53 4.80
C GLN A 47 10.89 14.93 5.00
N THR A 48 10.20 15.46 3.99
CA THR A 48 9.51 16.75 4.12
C THR A 48 8.28 16.60 5.00
N GLU A 49 8.12 17.47 5.99
CA GLU A 49 6.91 17.54 6.80
C GLU A 49 5.75 18.10 5.96
N VAL A 50 4.70 17.29 5.84
CA VAL A 50 3.51 17.59 5.04
C VAL A 50 2.30 17.16 5.86
N SER A 51 1.39 18.10 6.12
CA SER A 51 0.13 17.81 6.82
C SER A 51 -0.85 17.03 5.92
N ASP A 52 -1.86 16.41 6.52
CA ASP A 52 -2.85 15.60 5.78
C ASP A 52 -3.60 16.44 4.73
N ASP A 53 -3.94 17.69 5.04
CA ASP A 53 -4.62 18.61 4.13
C ASP A 53 -3.74 19.02 2.93
N GLU A 54 -2.42 18.96 3.07
CA GLU A 54 -1.45 19.32 2.04
C GLU A 54 -0.98 18.12 1.21
N ARG A 55 -1.25 16.89 1.69
CA ARG A 55 -0.73 15.64 1.14
C ARG A 55 -1.05 15.50 -0.35
N ALA A 56 -2.27 15.81 -0.76
CA ALA A 56 -2.69 15.73 -2.16
C ALA A 56 -1.88 16.69 -3.05
N ALA A 57 -1.68 17.94 -2.61
CA ALA A 57 -0.88 18.92 -3.33
C ALA A 57 0.60 18.51 -3.41
N PHE A 58 1.15 17.94 -2.33
CA PHE A 58 2.51 17.44 -2.30
C PHE A 58 2.72 16.25 -3.24
N VAL A 59 1.80 15.28 -3.25
CA VAL A 59 1.81 14.16 -4.21
C VAL A 59 1.71 14.69 -5.65
N GLY A 60 0.94 15.75 -5.88
CA GLY A 60 0.85 16.46 -7.17
C GLY A 60 2.16 17.09 -7.66
N LEU A 61 3.19 17.22 -6.81
CA LEU A 61 4.53 17.59 -7.24
C LEU A 61 5.23 16.46 -8.04
N ASN A 62 4.78 15.20 -7.86
CA ASN A 62 5.27 14.00 -8.53
C ASN A 62 6.80 13.83 -8.44
N LEU A 63 7.34 14.01 -7.23
CA LEU A 63 8.76 13.83 -6.95
C LEU A 63 9.11 12.33 -6.90
N LEU A 64 10.29 11.97 -7.38
CA LEU A 64 10.77 10.60 -7.33
C LEU A 64 11.07 10.18 -5.88
N THR A 65 11.71 11.06 -5.13
CA THR A 65 12.17 10.82 -3.76
C THR A 65 11.09 11.05 -2.71
N SER A 66 9.88 11.49 -3.08
CA SER A 66 8.73 11.50 -2.17
C SER A 66 8.05 10.13 -2.07
N LYS A 67 8.30 9.23 -3.02
CA LYS A 67 7.72 7.88 -3.02
C LYS A 67 8.26 7.06 -1.85
N PRO A 68 7.42 6.20 -1.23
CA PRO A 68 7.87 5.27 -0.20
C PRO A 68 8.86 4.26 -0.79
N VAL A 69 9.80 3.78 0.04
CA VAL A 69 10.86 2.86 -0.37
C VAL A 69 10.93 1.66 0.58
N LEU A 70 11.15 0.50 0.00
CA LEU A 70 11.49 -0.74 0.69
C LEU A 70 12.86 -1.19 0.19
N TYR A 71 13.79 -1.42 1.12
CA TYR A 71 15.09 -2.00 0.81
C TYR A 71 14.98 -3.52 0.84
N VAL A 72 15.29 -4.14 -0.29
CA VAL A 72 15.32 -5.60 -0.43
C VAL A 72 16.76 -6.07 -0.30
N CYS A 73 17.09 -6.64 0.86
CA CYS A 73 18.41 -7.17 1.17
C CYS A 73 18.51 -8.58 0.62
N ASN A 74 19.11 -8.72 -0.56
CA ASN A 74 19.43 -10.03 -1.13
C ASN A 74 20.67 -10.61 -0.42
N VAL A 75 20.52 -11.77 0.22
CA VAL A 75 21.56 -12.44 1.00
C VAL A 75 21.80 -13.88 0.54
N ASP A 76 22.91 -14.46 0.99
CA ASP A 76 23.19 -15.89 0.87
C ASP A 76 22.16 -16.74 1.63
N GLU A 77 22.06 -18.02 1.26
CA GLU A 77 21.06 -18.95 1.80
C GLU A 77 21.15 -19.10 3.33
N ALA A 78 22.37 -19.22 3.86
CA ALA A 78 22.62 -19.35 5.30
C ALA A 78 22.17 -18.12 6.09
N SER A 79 22.02 -16.99 5.42
CA SER A 79 21.59 -15.72 5.99
C SER A 79 20.11 -15.41 5.71
N ALA A 80 19.37 -16.27 5.02
CA ALA A 80 18.01 -15.96 4.57
C ALA A 80 16.98 -15.78 5.71
N GLU A 81 17.21 -16.42 6.86
CA GLU A 81 16.36 -16.30 8.03
C GLU A 81 16.63 -15.01 8.82
N SER A 82 17.90 -14.74 9.16
CA SER A 82 18.29 -13.69 10.12
C SER A 82 19.09 -12.52 9.52
N GLY A 83 19.49 -12.62 8.26
CA GLY A 83 20.39 -11.67 7.61
C GLY A 83 21.86 -11.83 8.03
N ASN A 84 22.69 -10.89 7.56
CA ASN A 84 24.13 -10.84 7.77
C ASN A 84 24.61 -9.42 8.11
N ALA A 85 25.92 -9.22 8.23
CA ALA A 85 26.50 -7.92 8.58
C ALA A 85 26.11 -6.80 7.59
N PHE A 86 25.92 -7.12 6.30
CA PHE A 86 25.53 -6.14 5.30
C PHE A 86 24.05 -5.77 5.41
N SER A 87 23.16 -6.73 5.65
CA SER A 87 21.73 -6.43 5.84
C SER A 87 21.50 -5.55 7.08
N GLN A 88 22.30 -5.72 8.14
CA GLN A 88 22.25 -4.84 9.32
C GLN A 88 22.69 -3.40 9.02
N VAL A 89 23.67 -3.20 8.13
CA VAL A 89 24.08 -1.86 7.69
C VAL A 89 22.97 -1.22 6.86
N VAL A 90 22.33 -1.98 5.97
CA VAL A 90 21.20 -1.50 5.17
C VAL A 90 19.99 -1.16 6.06
N GLU A 91 19.69 -1.97 7.06
CA GLU A 91 18.61 -1.72 8.03
C GLU A 91 18.80 -0.38 8.76
N LYS A 92 20.01 -0.12 9.26
CA LYS A 92 20.34 1.16 9.89
C LYS A 92 20.14 2.34 8.94
N ARG A 93 20.60 2.20 7.69
CA ARG A 93 20.44 3.25 6.68
C ARG A 93 18.98 3.49 6.31
N ALA A 94 18.20 2.42 6.14
CA ALA A 94 16.78 2.52 5.83
C ALA A 94 16.00 3.22 6.95
N ALA A 95 16.33 2.92 8.21
CA ALA A 95 15.72 3.57 9.37
C ALA A 95 15.99 5.08 9.40
N GLU A 96 17.20 5.55 9.04
CA GLU A 96 17.52 6.98 8.91
C GLU A 96 16.67 7.69 7.84
N GLU A 97 16.20 6.95 6.83
CA GLU A 97 15.38 7.46 5.74
C GLU A 97 13.88 7.22 5.93
N GLY A 98 13.47 6.61 7.05
CA GLY A 98 12.08 6.20 7.30
C GLY A 98 11.58 5.09 6.37
N ALA A 99 12.49 4.29 5.82
CA ALA A 99 12.21 3.19 4.91
C ALA A 99 12.22 1.84 5.65
N GLN A 100 11.46 0.88 5.13
CA GLN A 100 11.44 -0.49 5.63
C GLN A 100 12.53 -1.31 4.95
N THR A 101 12.89 -2.44 5.57
CA THR A 101 13.76 -3.45 4.95
C THR A 101 13.12 -4.82 4.99
N ILE A 102 13.52 -5.67 4.04
CA ILE A 102 13.19 -7.09 4.00
C ILE A 102 14.43 -7.87 3.57
N ILE A 103 14.63 -9.04 4.16
CA ILE A 103 15.68 -9.99 3.79
C ILE A 103 15.07 -11.06 2.90
N ILE A 104 15.72 -11.32 1.76
CA ILE A 104 15.39 -12.42 0.85
C ILE A 104 16.69 -13.09 0.38
N SER A 105 16.61 -14.35 -0.03
CA SER A 105 17.66 -14.95 -0.86
C SER A 105 17.10 -15.22 -2.24
N ALA A 106 17.53 -14.44 -3.23
CA ALA A 106 17.06 -14.61 -4.61
C ALA A 106 17.39 -15.99 -5.18
N GLN A 107 18.43 -16.66 -4.64
CA GLN A 107 18.78 -18.03 -5.00
C GLN A 107 17.70 -19.02 -4.50
N ILE A 108 17.35 -18.96 -3.21
CA ILE A 108 16.24 -19.76 -2.64
C ILE A 108 14.95 -19.52 -3.43
N GLU A 109 14.60 -18.27 -3.72
CA GLU A 109 13.37 -17.97 -4.47
C GLU A 109 13.38 -18.56 -5.89
N ALA A 110 14.55 -18.57 -6.55
CA ALA A 110 14.68 -19.15 -7.88
C ALA A 110 14.51 -20.68 -7.85
N GLU A 111 15.07 -21.35 -6.84
CA GLU A 111 14.90 -22.79 -6.66
C GLU A 111 13.45 -23.15 -6.31
N VAL A 112 12.86 -22.45 -5.32
CA VAL A 112 11.46 -22.64 -4.93
C VAL A 112 10.49 -22.45 -6.10
N SER A 113 10.79 -21.55 -7.04
CA SER A 113 9.94 -21.31 -8.21
C SER A 113 9.85 -22.48 -9.21
N GLN A 114 10.76 -23.44 -9.11
CA GLN A 114 10.83 -24.63 -9.98
C GLN A 114 10.23 -25.88 -9.34
N LEU A 115 9.97 -25.83 -8.03
CA LEU A 115 9.40 -26.92 -7.24
C LEU A 115 7.88 -26.85 -7.25
N ASP A 116 7.23 -28.00 -7.03
CA ASP A 116 5.81 -27.98 -6.71
C ASP A 116 5.58 -27.51 -5.25
N ALA A 117 4.31 -27.39 -4.86
CA ALA A 117 3.95 -26.83 -3.57
C ALA A 117 4.41 -27.70 -2.37
N GLU A 118 4.46 -29.02 -2.54
CA GLU A 118 4.83 -29.96 -1.48
C GLU A 118 6.36 -29.98 -1.34
N GLU A 119 7.07 -30.09 -2.46
CA GLU A 119 8.54 -30.01 -2.53
C GLU A 119 9.07 -28.66 -2.02
N ALA A 120 8.44 -27.55 -2.40
CA ALA A 120 8.82 -26.23 -1.92
C ALA A 120 8.67 -26.09 -0.40
N ALA A 121 7.62 -26.68 0.17
CA ALA A 121 7.38 -26.63 1.61
C ALA A 121 8.44 -27.43 2.38
N GLU A 122 8.82 -28.61 1.88
CA GLU A 122 9.89 -29.42 2.46
C GLU A 122 11.25 -28.71 2.37
N TYR A 123 11.60 -28.18 1.19
CA TYR A 123 12.86 -27.45 0.98
C TYR A 123 12.99 -26.22 1.89
N LEU A 124 11.92 -25.43 2.04
CA LEU A 124 11.93 -24.29 2.96
C LEU A 124 12.06 -24.72 4.42
N ALA A 125 11.39 -25.79 4.83
CA ALA A 125 11.46 -26.30 6.19
C ALA A 125 12.86 -26.78 6.57
N ASP A 126 13.58 -27.43 5.64
CA ASP A 126 14.98 -27.84 5.82
C ASP A 126 15.92 -26.65 6.04
N LEU A 127 15.58 -25.49 5.47
CA LEU A 127 16.29 -24.21 5.65
C LEU A 127 15.79 -23.39 6.85
N GLY A 128 14.83 -23.90 7.63
CA GLY A 128 14.23 -23.19 8.76
C GLY A 128 13.26 -22.06 8.35
N LEU A 129 12.90 -21.97 7.07
CA LEU A 129 12.00 -20.95 6.54
C LEU A 129 10.55 -21.43 6.57
N LYS A 130 9.65 -20.59 7.07
CA LYS A 130 8.21 -20.91 7.16
C LYS A 130 7.44 -20.63 5.87
N GLU A 131 7.98 -19.78 5.02
CA GLU A 131 7.34 -19.34 3.78
C GLU A 131 8.39 -18.73 2.82
N PRO A 132 8.08 -18.66 1.50
CA PRO A 132 8.92 -17.96 0.54
C PRO A 132 9.13 -16.48 0.91
N GLY A 133 10.35 -15.99 0.70
CA GLY A 133 10.68 -14.57 0.82
C GLY A 133 9.89 -13.70 -0.14
N LEU A 134 9.52 -14.21 -1.32
CA LEU A 134 8.67 -13.49 -2.27
C LEU A 134 7.28 -13.18 -1.69
N ASN A 135 6.69 -14.07 -0.89
CA ASN A 135 5.40 -13.83 -0.24
C ASN A 135 5.49 -12.71 0.81
N ARG A 136 6.62 -12.65 1.53
CA ARG A 136 6.90 -11.53 2.46
C ARG A 136 7.12 -10.23 1.70
N LEU A 137 7.83 -10.26 0.56
CA LEU A 137 8.06 -9.09 -0.29
C LEU A 137 6.74 -8.52 -0.85
N ILE A 138 5.86 -9.39 -1.36
CA ILE A 138 4.55 -8.98 -1.89
C ILE A 138 3.71 -8.29 -0.81
N ARG A 139 3.57 -8.90 0.38
CA ARG A 139 2.78 -8.32 1.49
C ARG A 139 3.38 -6.99 1.98
N THR A 140 4.71 -6.92 2.09
CA THR A 140 5.39 -5.69 2.50
C THR A 140 5.20 -4.59 1.47
N GLY A 141 5.31 -4.91 0.17
CA GLY A 141 5.03 -3.97 -0.91
C GLY A 141 3.58 -3.50 -0.95
N TYR A 142 2.62 -4.39 -0.67
CA TYR A 142 1.20 -4.06 -0.58
C TYR A 142 0.93 -3.07 0.57
N ASN A 143 1.53 -3.32 1.74
CA ASN A 143 1.48 -2.41 2.89
C ASN A 143 2.19 -1.08 2.61
N LEU A 144 3.33 -1.10 1.92
CA LEU A 144 4.08 0.11 1.54
C LEU A 144 3.27 1.04 0.64
N LEU A 145 2.42 0.48 -0.21
CA LEU A 145 1.49 1.21 -1.08
C LEU A 145 0.18 1.60 -0.37
N ASP A 146 0.06 1.31 0.93
CA ASP A 146 -1.13 1.51 1.75
C ASP A 146 -2.39 0.89 1.13
N LEU A 147 -2.23 -0.34 0.63
CA LEU A 147 -3.31 -1.13 0.05
C LEU A 147 -3.90 -2.07 1.10
N ILE A 148 -5.20 -2.33 0.98
CA ILE A 148 -5.94 -3.34 1.73
C ILE A 148 -6.71 -4.22 0.76
N THR A 149 -7.11 -5.40 1.24
CA THR A 149 -7.90 -6.36 0.47
C THR A 149 -9.29 -6.47 1.07
N TYR A 150 -10.32 -6.47 0.22
CA TYR A 150 -11.66 -6.92 0.61
C TYR A 150 -12.10 -8.06 -0.30
N PHE A 151 -13.12 -8.81 0.10
CA PHE A 151 -13.57 -10.00 -0.61
C PHE A 151 -15.00 -9.87 -1.09
N THR A 152 -15.27 -10.46 -2.25
CA THR A 152 -16.63 -10.85 -2.64
C THR A 152 -16.68 -12.38 -2.66
N CYS A 153 -17.61 -12.96 -1.91
CA CYS A 153 -17.78 -14.40 -1.81
C CYS A 153 -19.18 -14.78 -2.29
N GLY A 154 -19.26 -15.64 -3.31
CA GLY A 154 -20.50 -16.20 -3.81
C GLY A 154 -20.34 -17.66 -4.23
N PRO A 155 -21.43 -18.35 -4.60
CA PRO A 155 -21.40 -19.78 -4.90
C PRO A 155 -20.53 -20.15 -6.12
N LYS A 156 -20.28 -19.18 -7.01
CA LYS A 156 -19.47 -19.40 -8.23
C LYS A 156 -18.03 -18.91 -8.09
N GLU A 157 -17.79 -17.89 -7.28
CA GLU A 157 -16.51 -17.20 -7.25
C GLU A 157 -16.28 -16.61 -5.85
N THR A 158 -15.04 -16.74 -5.39
CA THR A 158 -14.49 -15.97 -4.29
C THR A 158 -13.33 -15.16 -4.84
N ARG A 159 -13.37 -13.84 -4.64
CA ARG A 159 -12.38 -12.93 -5.23
C ARG A 159 -11.91 -11.90 -4.22
N ALA A 160 -10.60 -11.69 -4.23
CA ALA A 160 -9.90 -10.62 -3.54
C ALA A 160 -9.85 -9.36 -4.41
N TRP A 161 -10.14 -8.21 -3.82
CA TRP A 161 -10.14 -6.91 -4.47
C TRP A 161 -9.19 -5.96 -3.74
N THR A 162 -8.35 -5.28 -4.50
CA THR A 162 -7.36 -4.31 -4.01
C THR A 162 -7.96 -2.91 -3.97
N ILE A 163 -7.85 -2.21 -2.84
CA ILE A 163 -8.17 -0.80 -2.69
C ILE A 163 -7.12 -0.10 -1.83
N ASN A 164 -7.05 1.23 -1.90
CA ASN A 164 -6.29 1.99 -0.93
C ASN A 164 -6.99 1.99 0.43
N ARG A 165 -6.21 2.03 1.51
CA ARG A 165 -6.76 2.22 2.85
C ARG A 165 -7.55 3.52 2.92
N GLY A 166 -8.72 3.46 3.56
CA GLY A 166 -9.62 4.62 3.65
C GLY A 166 -10.52 4.81 2.43
N THR A 167 -10.46 3.94 1.42
CA THR A 167 -11.48 3.91 0.36
C THR A 167 -12.86 3.64 0.98
N LYS A 168 -13.83 4.49 0.63
CA LYS A 168 -15.23 4.35 1.04
C LYS A 168 -15.94 3.25 0.26
N ALA A 169 -17.03 2.69 0.81
CA ALA A 169 -17.78 1.59 0.21
C ALA A 169 -18.19 1.81 -1.27
N PRO A 170 -18.65 3.01 -1.71
CA PRO A 170 -18.96 3.24 -3.13
C PRO A 170 -17.72 3.12 -4.03
N GLY A 171 -16.58 3.67 -3.60
CA GLY A 171 -15.34 3.59 -4.37
C GLY A 171 -14.81 2.16 -4.43
N ALA A 172 -14.96 1.38 -3.36
CA ALA A 172 -14.64 -0.04 -3.37
C ALA A 172 -15.51 -0.82 -4.36
N ALA A 173 -16.82 -0.53 -4.40
CA ALA A 173 -17.73 -1.10 -5.41
C ALA A 173 -17.35 -0.70 -6.84
N GLY A 174 -16.87 0.54 -7.03
CA GLY A 174 -16.37 1.06 -8.30
C GLY A 174 -15.20 0.28 -8.91
N VAL A 175 -14.36 -0.35 -8.06
CA VAL A 175 -13.27 -1.23 -8.50
C VAL A 175 -13.80 -2.50 -9.20
N ILE A 176 -15.01 -2.96 -8.83
CA ILE A 176 -15.68 -4.07 -9.52
C ILE A 176 -16.26 -3.57 -10.83
N HIS A 177 -17.04 -2.49 -10.78
CA HIS A 177 -17.64 -1.88 -11.95
C HIS A 177 -18.02 -0.42 -11.66
N THR A 178 -17.77 0.49 -12.61
CA THR A 178 -18.03 1.93 -12.42
C THR A 178 -19.51 2.26 -12.19
N ASP A 179 -20.43 1.46 -12.73
CA ASP A 179 -21.87 1.64 -12.46
C ASP A 179 -22.27 1.30 -11.02
N PHE A 180 -21.54 0.41 -10.32
CA PHE A 180 -21.84 0.10 -8.93
C PHE A 180 -21.55 1.29 -8.03
N GLU A 181 -20.51 2.07 -8.34
CA GLU A 181 -20.19 3.29 -7.61
C GLU A 181 -21.28 4.36 -7.81
N LYS A 182 -21.71 4.58 -9.05
CA LYS A 182 -22.76 5.57 -9.38
C LYS A 182 -24.12 5.17 -8.80
N GLY A 183 -24.47 3.89 -8.94
CA GLY A 183 -25.73 3.32 -8.49
C GLY A 183 -25.72 2.87 -7.03
N PHE A 184 -24.64 3.11 -6.27
CA PHE A 184 -24.47 2.57 -4.92
C PHE A 184 -25.63 2.95 -3.99
N ILE A 185 -26.24 1.93 -3.38
CA ILE A 185 -27.28 2.08 -2.35
C ILE A 185 -26.66 1.83 -0.98
N ARG A 186 -26.10 0.63 -0.77
CA ARG A 186 -25.50 0.17 0.49
C ARG A 186 -24.63 -1.08 0.26
N ALA A 187 -23.80 -1.42 1.23
CA ALA A 187 -23.04 -2.68 1.23
C ALA A 187 -23.45 -3.57 2.40
N GLU A 188 -23.75 -4.84 2.13
CA GLU A 188 -23.80 -5.89 3.15
C GLU A 188 -22.36 -6.27 3.46
N THR A 189 -21.93 -6.09 4.72
CA THR A 189 -20.53 -6.22 5.13
C THR A 189 -20.41 -7.16 6.32
N ILE A 190 -19.48 -8.10 6.24
CA ILE A 190 -19.11 -9.03 7.31
C ILE A 190 -17.60 -8.94 7.48
N ALA A 191 -17.11 -8.86 8.72
CA ALA A 191 -15.66 -8.90 8.95
C ALA A 191 -15.12 -10.32 8.73
N TYR A 192 -13.93 -10.48 8.15
CA TYR A 192 -13.32 -11.79 7.89
C TYR A 192 -13.36 -12.77 9.07
N PRO A 193 -13.00 -12.37 10.32
CA PRO A 193 -13.03 -13.29 11.46
C PRO A 193 -14.45 -13.82 11.73
N ASP A 194 -15.47 -12.97 11.65
CA ASP A 194 -16.86 -13.38 11.80
C ASP A 194 -17.28 -14.34 10.67
N TYR A 195 -16.88 -14.04 9.43
CA TYR A 195 -17.21 -14.88 8.27
C TYR A 195 -16.69 -16.31 8.43
N VAL A 196 -15.49 -16.48 8.98
CA VAL A 196 -14.91 -17.79 9.26
C VAL A 196 -15.56 -18.44 10.48
N GLU A 197 -15.73 -17.71 11.58
CA GLU A 197 -16.29 -18.21 12.84
C GLU A 197 -17.72 -18.75 12.65
N PHE A 198 -18.57 -18.01 11.93
CA PHE A 198 -19.97 -18.38 11.71
C PHE A 198 -20.20 -19.11 10.37
N GLN A 199 -19.15 -19.68 9.78
CA GLN A 199 -19.23 -20.57 8.61
C GLN A 199 -19.95 -19.95 7.40
N GLY A 200 -19.65 -18.68 7.13
CA GLY A 200 -20.11 -17.96 5.96
C GLY A 200 -21.30 -17.03 6.20
N GLU A 201 -21.90 -16.59 5.10
CA GLU A 201 -22.87 -15.49 5.07
C GLU A 201 -24.11 -15.77 5.92
N THR A 202 -24.72 -16.95 5.77
CA THR A 202 -25.96 -17.32 6.48
C THR A 202 -25.74 -17.34 7.99
N GLY A 203 -24.70 -18.01 8.47
CA GLY A 203 -24.43 -18.06 9.91
C GLY A 203 -24.08 -16.70 10.49
N CYS A 204 -23.36 -15.84 9.75
CA CYS A 204 -23.11 -14.46 10.15
C CYS A 204 -24.40 -13.64 10.25
N LYS A 205 -25.34 -13.84 9.32
CA LYS A 205 -26.62 -13.14 9.33
C LYS A 205 -27.46 -13.56 10.54
N ASP A 206 -27.54 -14.86 10.82
CA ASP A 206 -28.28 -15.39 11.96
C ASP A 206 -27.65 -14.97 13.31
N ALA A 207 -26.33 -14.84 13.36
CA ALA A 207 -25.59 -14.32 14.50
C ALA A 207 -25.58 -12.78 14.62
N GLY A 208 -26.24 -12.07 13.69
CA GLY A 208 -26.31 -10.60 13.70
C GLY A 208 -24.99 -9.89 13.39
N LYS A 209 -24.03 -10.56 12.74
CA LYS A 209 -22.71 -10.03 12.36
C LYS A 209 -22.69 -9.32 11.01
N MET A 210 -23.71 -9.54 10.17
CA MET A 210 -23.87 -8.84 8.90
C MET A 210 -24.38 -7.42 9.14
N ARG A 211 -23.60 -6.44 8.67
CA ARG A 211 -23.92 -5.01 8.78
C ARG A 211 -24.38 -4.45 7.44
N LEU A 212 -25.23 -3.44 7.48
CA LEU A 212 -25.61 -2.64 6.32
C LEU A 212 -24.89 -1.31 6.37
N GLU A 213 -23.87 -1.19 5.54
CA GLU A 213 -22.95 -0.05 5.52
C GLU A 213 -23.35 0.95 4.43
N GLY A 214 -23.32 2.24 4.78
CA GLY A 214 -23.68 3.35 3.90
C GLY A 214 -22.49 3.90 3.09
N LYS A 215 -22.73 5.02 2.40
CA LYS A 215 -21.73 5.67 1.53
C LYS A 215 -20.47 6.15 2.26
N GLU A 216 -20.61 6.45 3.55
CA GLU A 216 -19.51 6.97 4.39
C GLU A 216 -18.66 5.87 5.03
N TYR A 217 -19.05 4.59 4.89
CA TYR A 217 -18.29 3.49 5.48
C TYR A 217 -16.91 3.38 4.83
N LEU A 218 -15.88 3.37 5.67
CA LEU A 218 -14.50 3.12 5.28
C LEU A 218 -14.27 1.60 5.32
N VAL A 219 -14.03 1.01 4.15
CA VAL A 219 -13.81 -0.42 4.01
C VAL A 219 -12.59 -0.84 4.84
N LYS A 220 -12.71 -1.97 5.53
CA LYS A 220 -11.66 -2.54 6.36
C LYS A 220 -11.01 -3.72 5.65
N ASP A 221 -9.75 -3.94 6.01
CA ASP A 221 -8.99 -5.07 5.48
C ASP A 221 -9.68 -6.39 5.89
N GLY A 222 -9.87 -7.26 4.92
CA GLY A 222 -10.57 -8.52 5.05
C GLY A 222 -12.10 -8.43 5.02
N ASP A 223 -12.72 -7.26 4.85
CA ASP A 223 -14.19 -7.19 4.77
C ASP A 223 -14.72 -8.09 3.64
N VAL A 224 -15.71 -8.93 3.96
CA VAL A 224 -16.48 -9.69 2.98
C VAL A 224 -17.73 -8.89 2.65
N MET A 225 -17.84 -8.43 1.40
CA MET A 225 -18.81 -7.42 1.00
C MET A 225 -19.71 -7.90 -0.15
N HIS A 226 -20.98 -7.51 -0.07
CA HIS A 226 -21.93 -7.62 -1.17
C HIS A 226 -22.61 -6.26 -1.40
N PHE A 227 -22.42 -5.70 -2.60
CA PHE A 227 -22.90 -4.36 -2.94
C PHE A 227 -24.32 -4.39 -3.50
N ARG A 228 -25.20 -3.56 -2.93
CA ARG A 228 -26.54 -3.28 -3.47
C ARG A 228 -26.48 -1.97 -4.26
N PHE A 229 -26.88 -2.01 -5.52
CA PHE A 229 -26.89 -0.87 -6.41
C PHE A 229 -28.17 -0.87 -7.25
N ASN A 230 -28.53 0.31 -7.76
CA ASN A 230 -29.58 0.44 -8.77
C ASN A 230 -28.93 0.53 -10.16
N VAL A 231 -29.55 -0.11 -11.14
CA VAL A 231 -29.17 -0.04 -12.56
C VAL A 231 -29.97 1.07 -13.25
#